data_AF-A0A8C7FRF7-F1
#
_entry.id   AF-A0A8C7FRF7-F1
#
_cell.length_a   1.000
_cell.length_b   1.000
_cell.length_c   1.000
_cell.angle_alpha   90.00
_cell.angle_beta   90.00
_cell.angle_gamma   90.00
#
_symmetry.space_group_name_H-M   'P 1'
#
loop_
_entity.id
_entity.type
_entity.pdbx_description
1 polymer ?
#
loop_
_entity_poly.entity_id
_entity_poly.type
_entity_poly.pdbx_seq_one_letter_code
_entity_poly.pdbx_strand_id
1 'polypeptide(L)'
;MADTGLVETLLRRVEKVDGGLDSQDVATSLGVDHQAIVGAVKSLLALGDVISAEQRSSKHWELTGEGCEIAEQGSHEARVVSSIPEEGMPQSQLMKLAFGKVGFSKAMSNKWIRLDKGHEGGPRIFKTVEHLEDLVRDKLLLVQKGQASQLEEKEKNELKKRKLLSEVTVKSYWITKGSCFSTTITKQETELTPEMIASGSWKEKKFKPYNFEALGVAPDCGHLHPLMKVRTQFRQIFLEMGFTEMPTNNFIESSFWNFDSLFQPQQHPARDQHDTFFLSDPAQAHEFPQDYLERVRKVHSEGGFGSQGYKYDWKIEEAQKNILRTHTTAVSARMLYKLAQQEKFTPVKYFSIDRVFRNETLDATHLAEFHQIEGVVADYGLTLGDLMGILHQFFNKLGITKLRFKPAYNPYTEPSMEVFSYHEGTVLLKIFKPWHVSCLCEMCVLALSHSNPKAHRRRNPIHTEYIFCFFLHNFVTVLSHHYKVKVESHASSETQPNQAALLLTQHTSKPGSQPHQCVGGNTVHLATWSGCTAPGSPQESLVASTLDNCATREAHTEAILICPFLLTPGLKKWVEVGNSGMFRPEMLLPMGLPEGVTVIAWGLSLER
;
A
#
# COMPACT_ATOMS: atom_id res chain seq x y z
N MET A 1 -7.90 31.20 27.04
CA MET A 1 -7.95 32.26 28.07
C MET A 1 -8.55 31.81 29.41
N ALA A 2 -9.30 30.70 29.49
CA ALA A 2 -9.82 30.19 30.78
C ALA A 2 -8.78 29.46 31.67
N ASP A 3 -7.66 29.01 31.11
CA ASP A 3 -6.71 28.11 31.80
C ASP A 3 -5.68 28.84 32.69
N THR A 4 -5.21 30.03 32.28
CA THR A 4 -4.12 30.75 32.99
C THR A 4 -4.52 31.22 34.38
N GLY A 5 -5.74 31.72 34.56
CA GLY A 5 -6.21 32.16 35.88
C GLY A 5 -6.36 31.01 36.88
N LEU A 6 -6.71 29.81 36.40
CA LEU A 6 -6.83 28.61 37.23
C LEU A 6 -5.47 28.13 37.71
N VAL A 7 -4.47 28.13 36.83
CA VAL A 7 -3.08 27.74 37.15
C VAL A 7 -2.47 28.68 38.20
N GLU A 8 -2.61 29.99 38.05
CA GLU A 8 -2.11 30.96 39.03
C GLU A 8 -2.84 30.83 40.39
N THR A 9 -4.16 30.59 40.36
CA THR A 9 -4.95 30.36 41.57
C THR A 9 -4.51 29.09 42.29
N LEU A 10 -4.20 28.02 41.53
CA LEU A 10 -3.67 26.77 42.06
C LEU A 10 -2.31 26.97 42.71
N LEU A 11 -1.38 27.68 42.05
CA LEU A 11 -0.06 28.02 42.61
C LEU A 11 -0.18 28.82 43.91
N ARG A 12 -1.05 29.84 43.97
CA ARG A 12 -1.30 30.62 45.20
C ARG A 12 -1.86 29.78 46.34
N ARG A 13 -2.64 28.73 46.05
CA ARG A 13 -3.13 27.81 47.09
C ARG A 13 -2.03 26.87 47.57
N VAL A 14 -1.22 26.34 46.66
CA VAL A 14 -0.04 25.51 47.00
C VAL A 14 0.96 26.32 47.83
N GLU A 15 1.09 27.63 47.58
CA GLU A 15 1.93 28.54 48.39
C GLU A 15 1.48 28.58 49.86
N LYS A 16 0.17 28.67 50.10
CA LYS A 16 -0.45 28.83 51.43
C LYS A 16 -0.51 27.56 52.27
N VAL A 17 -0.27 26.38 51.69
CA VAL A 17 -0.42 25.10 52.38
C VAL A 17 0.90 24.34 52.35
N ASP A 18 1.47 24.10 53.53
CA ASP A 18 2.79 23.44 53.65
C ASP A 18 2.72 21.90 53.61
N GLY A 19 1.53 21.31 53.71
CA GLY A 19 1.32 19.85 53.71
C GLY A 19 0.99 19.22 52.36
N GLY A 20 0.73 20.03 51.32
CA GLY A 20 0.21 19.58 50.02
C GLY A 20 -1.31 19.70 49.89
N LEU A 21 -1.81 19.54 48.67
CA LEU A 21 -3.22 19.73 48.30
C LEU A 21 -3.71 18.58 47.44
N ASP A 22 -4.93 18.09 47.69
CA ASP A 22 -5.60 17.14 46.78
C ASP A 22 -6.36 17.89 45.68
N SER A 23 -6.17 17.49 44.42
CA SER A 23 -6.82 18.12 43.27
C SER A 23 -8.36 18.01 43.30
N GLN A 24 -8.93 17.01 43.98
CA GLN A 24 -10.37 16.84 44.15
C GLN A 24 -10.94 17.85 45.17
N ASP A 25 -10.24 18.07 46.28
CA ASP A 25 -10.63 19.04 47.30
C ASP A 25 -10.53 20.47 46.76
N VAL A 26 -9.49 20.73 45.96
CA VAL A 26 -9.31 22.01 45.28
C VAL A 26 -10.42 22.26 44.26
N ALA A 27 -10.80 21.25 43.47
CA ALA A 27 -11.90 21.36 42.51
C ALA A 27 -13.23 21.67 43.21
N THR A 28 -13.54 20.93 44.29
CA THR A 28 -14.77 21.08 45.07
C THR A 28 -14.87 22.46 45.72
N SER A 29 -13.77 22.94 46.33
CA SER A 29 -13.72 24.25 47.00
C SER A 29 -13.69 25.45 46.05
N LEU A 30 -13.37 25.25 44.76
CA LEU A 30 -13.44 26.27 43.73
C LEU A 30 -14.74 26.20 42.90
N GLY A 31 -15.56 25.15 43.09
CA GLY A 31 -16.76 24.93 42.29
C GLY A 31 -16.48 24.69 40.81
N VAL A 32 -15.29 24.16 40.48
CA VAL A 32 -14.85 23.89 39.12
C VAL A 32 -14.77 22.39 38.85
N ASP A 33 -14.90 21.99 37.59
CA ASP A 33 -14.77 20.60 37.21
C ASP A 33 -13.36 20.06 37.51
N HIS A 34 -13.28 18.82 38.01
CA HIS A 34 -12.01 18.21 38.39
C HIS A 34 -11.05 18.07 37.21
N GLN A 35 -11.55 17.88 35.98
CA GLN A 35 -10.68 17.77 34.81
C GLN A 35 -9.95 19.09 34.52
N ALA A 36 -10.53 20.24 34.85
CA ALA A 36 -9.88 21.53 34.69
C ALA A 36 -8.66 21.66 35.63
N ILE A 37 -8.81 21.24 36.90
CA ILE A 37 -7.68 21.22 37.85
C ILE A 37 -6.62 20.21 37.42
N VAL A 38 -7.01 19.02 36.94
CA VAL A 38 -6.06 18.03 36.41
C VAL A 38 -5.31 18.56 35.18
N GLY A 39 -5.98 19.31 34.29
CA GLY A 39 -5.36 19.99 33.16
C GLY A 39 -4.33 21.04 33.60
N ALA A 40 -4.67 21.85 34.62
CA ALA A 40 -3.77 22.83 35.21
C ALA A 40 -2.53 22.17 35.85
N VAL A 41 -2.69 21.08 36.60
CA VAL A 41 -1.58 20.31 37.19
C VAL A 41 -0.64 19.78 36.12
N LYS A 42 -1.16 19.19 35.04
CA LYS A 42 -0.34 18.70 33.93
C LYS A 42 0.43 19.81 33.23
N SER A 43 -0.20 20.98 33.07
CA SER A 43 0.45 22.16 32.49
C SER A 43 1.60 22.65 33.36
N LEU A 44 1.45 22.63 34.69
CA LEU A 44 2.52 22.98 35.63
C LEU A 44 3.67 21.96 35.65
N LEU A 45 3.37 20.66 35.56
CA LEU A 45 4.40 19.62 35.39
C LEU A 45 5.18 19.78 34.08
N ALA A 46 4.53 20.25 33.01
CA ALA A 46 5.18 20.49 31.72
C ALA A 46 6.11 21.72 31.74
N LEU A 47 5.94 22.64 32.69
CA LEU A 47 6.80 23.80 32.90
C LEU A 47 8.07 23.46 33.71
N GLY A 48 8.28 22.19 34.06
CA GLY A 48 9.42 21.70 34.82
C GLY A 48 9.08 21.46 36.30
N ASP A 49 10.06 21.58 37.18
CA ASP A 49 9.92 21.28 38.62
C ASP A 49 9.24 22.40 39.42
N VAL A 50 8.21 23.04 38.85
CA VAL A 50 7.44 24.10 39.55
C VAL A 50 6.61 23.48 40.67
N ILE A 51 5.99 22.33 40.41
CA ILE A 51 5.24 21.53 41.40
C ILE A 51 5.69 20.07 41.33
N SER A 52 5.53 19.34 42.42
CA SER A 52 5.55 17.88 42.39
C SER A 52 4.12 17.37 42.56
N ALA A 53 3.73 16.36 41.79
CA ALA A 53 2.37 15.82 41.83
C ALA A 53 2.40 14.30 41.86
N GLU A 54 1.96 13.72 42.97
CA GLU A 54 1.81 12.28 43.14
C GLU A 54 0.39 11.88 42.74
N GLN A 55 0.23 10.96 41.79
CA GLN A 55 -1.08 10.46 41.41
C GLN A 55 -1.60 9.48 42.47
N ARG A 56 -2.75 9.79 43.07
CA ARG A 56 -3.47 8.91 44.00
C ARG A 56 -4.74 8.39 43.35
N SER A 57 -5.14 7.18 43.72
CA SER A 57 -6.38 6.59 43.24
C SER A 57 -7.16 5.99 44.39
N SER A 58 -8.41 6.41 44.53
CA SER A 58 -9.39 5.74 45.38
C SER A 58 -10.35 4.95 44.49
N LYS A 59 -10.85 3.86 45.04
CA LYS A 59 -11.82 3.00 44.37
C LYS A 59 -13.03 2.86 45.26
N HIS A 60 -14.20 3.05 44.68
CA HIS A 60 -15.46 2.76 45.34
C HIS A 60 -16.40 2.08 44.36
N TRP A 61 -17.42 1.44 44.92
CA TRP A 61 -18.41 0.70 44.16
C TRP A 61 -19.67 1.54 44.05
N GLU A 62 -20.16 1.70 42.82
CA GLU A 62 -21.42 2.38 42.54
C GLU A 62 -22.39 1.43 41.84
N LEU A 63 -23.68 1.60 42.13
CA LEU A 63 -24.74 0.93 41.40
C LEU A 63 -24.80 1.47 39.97
N THR A 64 -25.01 0.58 39.00
CA THR A 64 -25.35 0.99 37.64
C THR A 64 -26.82 1.42 37.58
N GLY A 65 -27.26 2.06 36.48
CA GLY A 65 -28.68 2.42 36.31
C GLY A 65 -29.63 1.22 36.46
N GLU A 66 -29.24 0.05 35.92
CA GLU A 66 -29.97 -1.21 36.10
C GLU A 66 -29.87 -1.74 37.55
N GLY A 67 -28.72 -1.57 38.21
CA GLY A 67 -28.54 -1.91 39.62
C GLY A 67 -29.43 -1.09 40.56
N CYS A 68 -29.64 0.20 40.27
CA CYS A 68 -30.58 1.05 41.00
C CYS A 68 -32.02 0.57 40.81
N GLU A 69 -32.44 0.25 39.57
CA GLU A 69 -33.78 -0.28 39.30
C GLU A 69 -34.04 -1.58 40.08
N ILE A 70 -33.06 -2.49 40.14
CA ILE A 70 -33.18 -3.73 40.90
C ILE A 70 -33.22 -3.50 42.41
N ALA A 71 -32.44 -2.55 42.94
CA ALA A 71 -32.49 -2.21 44.36
C ALA A 71 -33.89 -1.73 44.78
N GLU A 72 -34.55 -0.95 43.91
CA GLU A 72 -35.90 -0.41 44.14
C GLU A 72 -37.00 -1.45 43.90
N GLN A 73 -36.98 -2.14 42.76
CA GLN A 73 -38.09 -2.97 42.25
C GLN A 73 -37.90 -4.49 42.44
N GLY A 74 -36.73 -4.92 42.92
CA GLY A 74 -36.33 -6.33 43.03
C GLY A 74 -35.65 -6.87 41.78
N SER A 75 -34.95 -8.00 41.92
CA SER A 75 -34.19 -8.64 40.85
C SER A 75 -35.09 -9.18 39.76
N HIS A 76 -34.56 -9.25 38.53
CA HIS A 76 -35.32 -9.73 37.37
C HIS A 76 -35.87 -11.16 37.62
N GLU A 77 -35.08 -12.03 38.25
CA GLU A 77 -35.51 -13.38 38.65
C GLU A 77 -36.63 -13.37 39.72
N ALA A 78 -36.55 -12.50 40.72
CA ALA A 78 -37.60 -12.34 41.73
C ALA A 78 -38.90 -11.79 41.10
N ARG A 79 -38.79 -10.78 40.24
CA ARG A 79 -39.91 -10.18 39.51
C ARG A 79 -40.60 -11.19 38.59
N VAL A 80 -39.83 -12.04 37.90
CA VAL A 80 -40.38 -13.15 37.11
C VAL A 80 -41.19 -14.09 37.98
N VAL A 81 -40.65 -14.55 39.11
CA VAL A 81 -41.36 -15.44 40.03
C VAL A 81 -42.63 -14.75 40.53
N SER A 82 -42.56 -13.53 41.06
CA SER A 82 -43.72 -12.79 41.56
C SER A 82 -44.83 -12.61 40.52
N SER A 83 -44.47 -12.45 39.24
CA SER A 83 -45.43 -12.27 38.14
C SER A 83 -46.23 -13.52 37.76
N ILE A 84 -45.79 -14.73 38.13
CA ILE A 84 -46.44 -16.00 37.74
C ILE A 84 -47.62 -16.31 38.69
N PRO A 85 -48.86 -16.46 38.20
CA PRO A 85 -49.98 -16.91 39.04
C PRO A 85 -49.84 -18.40 39.41
N GLU A 86 -50.56 -18.88 40.44
CA GLU A 86 -50.51 -20.29 40.85
C GLU A 86 -50.92 -21.26 39.73
N GLU A 87 -51.81 -20.83 38.85
CA GLU A 87 -52.27 -21.58 37.67
C GLU A 87 -51.22 -21.67 36.54
N GLY A 88 -50.08 -21.00 36.69
CA GLY A 88 -48.99 -20.98 35.73
C GLY A 88 -49.19 -19.99 34.58
N MET A 89 -48.08 -19.48 34.04
CA MET A 89 -48.06 -18.47 32.97
C MET A 89 -47.51 -19.05 31.65
N PRO A 90 -48.10 -18.73 30.48
CA PRO A 90 -47.51 -19.09 29.18
C PRO A 90 -46.11 -18.48 29.01
N GLN A 91 -45.14 -19.27 28.54
CA GLN A 91 -43.77 -18.79 28.33
C GLN A 91 -43.70 -17.60 27.36
N SER A 92 -44.54 -17.60 26.33
CA SER A 92 -44.61 -16.53 25.33
C SER A 92 -45.02 -15.17 25.91
N GLN A 93 -45.83 -15.16 26.97
CA GLN A 93 -46.28 -13.95 27.65
C GLN A 93 -45.18 -13.39 28.57
N LEU A 94 -44.50 -14.28 29.30
CA LEU A 94 -43.38 -13.89 30.16
C LEU A 94 -42.22 -13.29 29.35
N MET A 95 -41.88 -13.90 28.21
CA MET A 95 -40.76 -13.45 27.36
C MET A 95 -40.99 -12.09 26.68
N LYS A 96 -42.22 -11.56 26.70
CA LYS A 96 -42.55 -10.20 26.23
C LYS A 96 -42.30 -9.11 27.27
N LEU A 97 -42.17 -9.47 28.56
CA LEU A 97 -41.84 -8.51 29.62
C LEU A 97 -40.37 -8.10 29.54
N ALA A 98 -40.07 -6.84 29.87
CA ALA A 98 -38.71 -6.28 29.78
C ALA A 98 -37.67 -7.08 30.57
N PHE A 99 -38.03 -7.51 31.79
CA PHE A 99 -37.21 -8.36 32.66
C PHE A 99 -37.37 -9.86 32.39
N GLY A 100 -38.32 -10.26 31.54
CA GLY A 100 -38.78 -11.63 31.39
C GLY A 100 -37.71 -12.57 30.83
N LYS A 101 -36.98 -12.15 29.79
CA LYS A 101 -35.94 -12.99 29.17
C LYS A 101 -34.76 -13.24 30.10
N VAL A 102 -34.28 -12.20 30.78
CA VAL A 102 -33.11 -12.25 31.67
C VAL A 102 -33.47 -12.96 32.99
N GLY A 103 -34.62 -12.63 33.57
CA GLY A 103 -35.12 -13.23 34.79
C GLY A 103 -35.50 -14.71 34.65
N PHE A 104 -36.06 -15.12 33.50
CA PHE A 104 -36.47 -16.51 33.25
C PHE A 104 -35.28 -17.48 33.33
N SER A 105 -34.18 -17.18 32.63
CA SER A 105 -32.99 -18.04 32.63
C SER A 105 -32.39 -18.21 34.02
N LYS A 106 -32.35 -17.13 34.81
CA LYS A 106 -31.77 -17.15 36.16
C LYS A 106 -32.70 -17.82 37.18
N ALA A 107 -34.01 -17.57 37.11
CA ALA A 107 -35.02 -18.24 37.92
C ALA A 107 -35.06 -19.75 37.67
N MET A 108 -34.89 -20.19 36.41
CA MET A 108 -34.71 -21.62 36.07
C MET A 108 -33.42 -22.19 36.68
N SER A 109 -32.29 -21.48 36.60
CA SER A 109 -31.02 -21.94 37.18
C SER A 109 -31.04 -22.03 38.71
N ASN A 110 -31.82 -21.16 39.37
CA ASN A 110 -32.03 -21.16 40.82
C ASN A 110 -33.11 -22.16 41.26
N LYS A 111 -33.75 -22.88 40.32
CA LYS A 111 -34.86 -23.81 40.56
C LYS A 111 -36.11 -23.17 41.20
N TRP A 112 -36.33 -21.87 40.97
CA TRP A 112 -37.50 -21.15 41.49
C TRP A 112 -38.75 -21.37 40.65
N ILE A 113 -38.56 -21.71 39.38
CA ILE A 113 -39.62 -22.00 38.41
C ILE A 113 -39.36 -23.32 37.69
N ARG A 114 -40.43 -23.97 37.23
CA ARG A 114 -40.40 -25.18 36.41
C ARG A 114 -41.16 -24.96 35.10
N LEU A 115 -40.64 -25.52 34.01
CA LEU A 115 -41.24 -25.44 32.68
C LEU A 115 -41.92 -26.77 32.33
N ASP A 116 -43.21 -26.72 32.05
CA ASP A 116 -43.96 -27.84 31.48
C ASP A 116 -44.13 -27.63 29.98
N LYS A 117 -43.58 -28.55 29.18
CA LYS A 117 -43.60 -28.50 27.71
C LYS A 117 -44.80 -29.23 27.10
N GLY A 118 -45.55 -30.00 27.91
CA GLY A 118 -46.64 -30.86 27.44
C GLY A 118 -48.05 -30.28 27.65
N HIS A 119 -48.17 -29.04 28.14
CA HIS A 119 -49.45 -28.41 28.45
C HIS A 119 -50.20 -28.00 27.17
N GLU A 120 -51.52 -28.24 27.14
CA GLU A 120 -52.39 -27.77 26.05
C GLU A 120 -52.32 -26.23 25.94
N GLY A 121 -51.92 -25.72 24.77
CA GLY A 121 -51.67 -24.29 24.54
C GLY A 121 -50.20 -23.85 24.52
N GLY A 122 -49.24 -24.78 24.66
CA GLY A 122 -47.80 -24.53 24.55
C GLY A 122 -47.06 -24.49 25.90
N PRO A 123 -45.74 -24.25 25.91
CA PRO A 123 -44.94 -24.34 27.13
C PRO A 123 -45.40 -23.39 28.24
N ARG A 124 -45.64 -23.91 29.44
CA ARG A 124 -46.18 -23.17 30.60
C ARG A 124 -45.24 -23.24 31.80
N ILE A 125 -45.11 -22.13 32.52
CA ILE A 125 -44.16 -21.96 33.62
C ILE A 125 -44.93 -21.94 34.94
N PHE A 126 -44.49 -22.74 35.90
CA PHE A 126 -45.04 -22.81 37.25
C PHE A 126 -44.00 -22.40 38.30
N LYS A 127 -44.48 -21.81 39.39
CA LYS A 127 -43.66 -21.58 40.60
C LYS A 127 -43.31 -22.91 41.26
N THR A 128 -42.09 -23.03 41.76
CA THR A 128 -41.62 -24.21 42.51
C THR A 128 -41.38 -23.90 43.99
N VAL A 129 -41.24 -22.61 44.34
CA VAL A 129 -41.01 -22.13 45.71
C VAL A 129 -42.17 -21.25 46.17
N GLU A 130 -42.60 -21.42 47.42
CA GLU A 130 -43.66 -20.62 48.05
C GLU A 130 -43.12 -19.32 48.68
N HIS A 131 -41.90 -19.36 49.24
CA HIS A 131 -41.21 -18.20 49.82
C HIS A 131 -39.95 -17.86 49.01
N LEU A 132 -39.79 -16.59 48.62
CA LEU A 132 -38.68 -16.12 47.81
C LEU A 132 -37.87 -15.06 48.56
N GLU A 133 -36.58 -15.32 48.73
CA GLU A 133 -35.62 -14.36 49.27
C GLU A 133 -34.79 -13.76 48.14
N ASP A 134 -34.92 -12.45 47.93
CA ASP A 134 -34.21 -11.72 46.88
C ASP A 134 -32.83 -11.24 47.36
N LEU A 135 -31.93 -12.20 47.54
CA LEU A 135 -30.56 -11.94 48.00
C LEU A 135 -29.80 -10.96 47.10
N VAL A 136 -30.16 -10.83 45.83
CA VAL A 136 -29.54 -9.90 44.88
C VAL A 136 -29.92 -8.47 45.23
N ARG A 137 -31.21 -8.21 45.49
CA ARG A 137 -31.70 -6.91 45.94
C ARG A 137 -31.08 -6.51 47.27
N ASP A 138 -31.05 -7.42 48.24
CA ASP A 138 -30.49 -7.13 49.57
C ASP A 138 -29.01 -6.71 49.49
N LYS A 139 -28.24 -7.39 48.63
CA LYS A 139 -26.84 -7.04 48.37
C LYS A 139 -26.68 -5.67 47.71
N LEU A 140 -27.55 -5.31 46.76
CA LEU A 140 -27.50 -3.99 46.12
C LEU A 140 -27.96 -2.86 47.07
N LEU A 141 -28.93 -3.12 47.95
CA LEU A 141 -29.34 -2.18 49.00
C LEU A 141 -28.21 -1.91 50.01
N LEU A 142 -27.37 -2.91 50.33
CA LEU A 142 -26.17 -2.70 51.15
C LEU A 142 -25.15 -1.78 50.45
N VAL A 143 -24.97 -1.93 49.12
CA VAL A 143 -24.11 -1.02 48.35
C VAL A 143 -24.70 0.39 48.32
N GLN A 144 -26.02 0.53 48.14
CA GLN A 144 -26.70 1.84 48.12
C GLN A 144 -26.54 2.61 49.45
N LYS A 145 -26.49 1.89 50.58
CA LYS A 145 -26.25 2.45 51.92
C LYS A 145 -24.77 2.78 52.20
N GLY A 146 -23.89 2.66 51.20
CA GLY A 146 -22.45 2.90 51.35
C GLY A 146 -21.70 1.79 52.10
N GLN A 147 -22.33 0.64 52.33
CA GLN A 147 -21.76 -0.50 53.07
C GLN A 147 -21.22 -1.58 52.12
N ALA A 148 -20.69 -1.18 50.96
CA ALA A 148 -20.14 -2.09 49.95
C ALA A 148 -18.95 -2.93 50.46
N SER A 149 -18.32 -2.54 51.58
CA SER A 149 -17.26 -3.31 52.25
C SER A 149 -17.76 -4.60 52.92
N GLN A 150 -19.06 -4.72 53.21
CA GLN A 150 -19.65 -5.91 53.82
C GLN A 150 -19.88 -7.06 52.84
N LEU A 151 -19.79 -6.81 51.52
CA LEU A 151 -19.89 -7.84 50.49
C LEU A 151 -18.55 -8.53 50.27
N GLU A 152 -18.58 -9.85 50.08
CA GLU A 152 -17.38 -10.60 49.70
C GLU A 152 -16.92 -10.25 48.28
N GLU A 153 -15.62 -10.34 48.01
CA GLU A 153 -15.07 -10.08 46.66
C GLU A 153 -15.66 -11.01 45.58
N LYS A 154 -16.06 -12.24 45.94
CA LYS A 154 -16.75 -13.14 45.01
C LYS A 154 -18.09 -12.58 44.56
N GLU A 155 -18.84 -11.99 45.49
CA GLU A 155 -20.18 -11.44 45.24
C GLU A 155 -20.11 -10.16 44.41
N LYS A 156 -19.16 -9.26 44.73
CA LYS A 156 -18.90 -8.06 43.93
C LYS A 156 -18.54 -8.41 42.49
N ASN A 157 -17.71 -9.43 42.28
CA ASN A 157 -17.33 -9.87 40.94
C ASN A 157 -18.51 -10.49 40.16
N GLU A 158 -19.40 -11.22 40.83
CA GLU A 158 -20.63 -11.72 40.20
C GLU A 158 -21.57 -10.57 39.79
N LEU A 159 -21.83 -9.63 40.70
CA LEU A 159 -22.69 -8.46 40.44
C LEU A 159 -22.10 -7.53 39.37
N LYS A 160 -20.77 -7.40 39.30
CA LYS A 160 -20.04 -6.69 38.22
C LYS A 160 -20.21 -7.39 36.87
N LYS A 161 -20.08 -8.73 36.81
CA LYS A 161 -20.35 -9.50 35.59
C LYS A 161 -21.79 -9.37 35.11
N ARG A 162 -22.73 -9.24 36.05
CA ARG A 162 -24.15 -8.98 35.79
C ARG A 162 -24.46 -7.53 35.41
N LYS A 163 -23.46 -6.64 35.36
CA LYS A 163 -23.61 -5.20 35.08
C LYS A 163 -24.49 -4.45 36.09
N LEU A 164 -24.61 -4.95 37.32
CA LEU A 164 -25.39 -4.32 38.41
C LEU A 164 -24.53 -3.42 39.29
N LEU A 165 -23.23 -3.69 39.31
CA LEU A 165 -22.21 -2.89 40.00
C LEU A 165 -21.13 -2.44 39.03
N SER A 166 -20.62 -1.23 39.27
CA SER A 166 -19.44 -0.70 38.60
C SER A 166 -18.41 -0.25 39.64
N GLU A 167 -17.14 -0.55 39.37
CA GLU A 167 -16.02 -0.10 40.19
C GLU A 167 -15.54 1.24 39.62
N VAL A 168 -15.83 2.32 40.32
CA VAL A 168 -15.42 3.67 39.92
C VAL A 168 -14.05 3.94 40.54
N THR A 169 -13.08 4.24 39.69
CA THR A 169 -11.73 4.63 40.12
C THR A 169 -11.59 6.14 39.96
N VAL A 170 -11.61 6.87 41.06
CA VAL A 170 -11.35 8.31 41.07
C VAL A 170 -9.84 8.51 41.19
N LYS A 171 -9.27 9.24 40.24
CA LYS A 171 -7.84 9.55 40.19
C LYS A 171 -7.65 11.01 40.55
N SER A 172 -7.04 11.29 41.69
CA SER A 172 -6.64 12.64 42.11
C SER A 172 -5.12 12.80 42.07
N TYR A 173 -4.65 14.04 42.16
CA TYR A 173 -3.25 14.37 42.33
C TYR A 173 -3.03 15.01 43.70
N TRP A 174 -2.04 14.51 44.42
CA TRP A 174 -1.50 15.16 45.60
C TRP A 174 -0.37 16.10 45.18
N ILE A 175 -0.62 17.39 45.29
CA ILE A 175 0.22 18.45 44.75
C ILE A 175 1.06 19.05 45.88
N THR A 176 2.38 19.11 45.71
CA THR A 176 3.34 19.72 46.64
C THR A 176 4.26 20.71 45.90
N LYS A 177 4.97 21.55 46.66
CA LYS A 177 5.93 22.53 46.13
C LYS A 177 7.10 21.80 45.46
N GLY A 178 7.43 22.15 44.21
CA GLY A 178 8.61 21.65 43.51
C GLY A 178 9.87 22.45 43.86
N SER A 179 11.03 22.02 43.34
CA SER A 179 12.33 22.67 43.59
C SER A 179 12.42 24.08 43.02
N CYS A 180 11.65 24.37 41.95
CA CYS A 180 11.58 25.65 41.27
C CYS A 180 10.22 26.35 41.48
N PHE A 181 9.59 26.16 42.65
CA PHE A 181 8.28 26.72 42.94
C PHE A 181 8.28 28.25 42.84
N SER A 182 7.40 28.79 42.01
CA SER A 182 7.18 30.23 41.82
C SER A 182 5.69 30.47 41.60
N THR A 183 5.17 31.56 42.14
CA THR A 183 3.79 32.00 41.91
C THR A 183 3.61 32.70 40.57
N THR A 184 4.70 33.08 39.90
CA THR A 184 4.70 33.72 38.58
C THR A 184 5.30 32.77 37.55
N ILE A 185 4.54 32.48 36.50
CA ILE A 185 4.97 31.60 35.41
C ILE A 185 5.82 32.41 34.44
N THR A 186 7.14 32.25 34.51
CA THR A 186 8.05 32.79 33.48
C THR A 186 8.04 31.86 32.28
N LYS A 187 7.40 32.28 31.18
CA LYS A 187 7.44 31.55 29.91
C LYS A 187 8.85 31.64 29.33
N GLN A 188 9.51 30.50 29.16
CA GLN A 188 10.82 30.44 28.49
C GLN A 188 10.64 30.71 27.00
N GLU A 189 11.56 31.48 26.41
CA GLU A 189 11.57 31.73 24.97
C GLU A 189 11.98 30.46 24.22
N THR A 190 11.37 30.21 23.06
CA THR A 190 11.65 29.00 22.28
C THR A 190 12.74 29.21 21.23
N GLU A 191 12.81 30.41 20.67
CA GLU A 191 13.70 30.73 19.55
C GLU A 191 14.39 32.06 19.77
N LEU A 192 15.59 32.19 19.20
CA LEU A 192 16.34 33.44 19.18
C LEU A 192 15.86 34.29 18.00
N THR A 193 15.33 35.48 18.28
CA THR A 193 14.86 36.39 17.22
C THR A 193 15.93 37.43 16.85
N PRO A 194 15.90 37.99 15.63
CA PRO A 194 16.81 39.06 15.22
C PRO A 194 16.79 40.28 16.17
N GLU A 195 15.63 40.63 16.72
CA GLU A 195 15.45 41.77 17.63
C GLU A 195 16.08 41.52 18.99
N MET A 196 16.02 40.26 19.48
CA MET A 196 16.71 39.88 20.71
C MET A 196 18.22 40.03 20.55
N ILE A 197 18.76 39.63 19.39
CA ILE A 197 20.19 39.77 19.06
C ILE A 197 20.57 41.25 19.02
N ALA A 198 19.79 42.10 18.35
CA ALA A 198 20.06 43.53 18.22
C ALA A 198 19.99 44.28 19.56
N SER A 199 19.04 43.92 20.44
CA SER A 199 18.85 44.56 21.74
C SER A 199 19.74 44.00 22.86
N GLY A 200 20.37 42.84 22.65
CA GLY A 200 21.12 42.13 23.69
C GLY A 200 20.26 41.43 24.74
N SER A 201 18.92 41.48 24.63
CA SER A 201 17.98 40.92 25.59
C SER A 201 18.06 39.38 25.73
N TRP A 202 18.63 38.68 24.75
CA TRP A 202 18.86 37.23 24.82
C TRP A 202 19.80 36.81 25.96
N LYS A 203 20.66 37.72 26.46
CA LYS A 203 21.60 37.41 27.55
C LYS A 203 20.91 37.20 28.90
N GLU A 204 19.76 37.84 29.09
CA GLU A 204 19.01 37.83 30.37
C GLU A 204 17.81 36.88 30.34
N LYS A 205 17.34 36.49 29.14
CA LYS A 205 16.20 35.58 28.97
C LYS A 205 16.61 34.12 29.10
N LYS A 206 15.72 33.30 29.67
CA LYS A 206 15.87 31.83 29.72
C LYS A 206 15.17 31.19 28.53
N PHE A 207 15.91 30.35 27.80
CA PHE A 207 15.39 29.61 26.65
C PHE A 207 14.99 28.19 27.04
N LYS A 208 13.97 27.67 26.36
CA LYS A 208 13.61 26.26 26.46
C LYS A 208 14.74 25.41 25.85
N PRO A 209 15.25 24.38 26.54
CA PRO A 209 16.28 23.52 25.98
C PRO A 209 15.75 22.80 24.74
N TYR A 210 16.57 22.75 23.69
CA TYR A 210 16.24 22.06 22.46
C TYR A 210 16.25 20.55 22.68
N ASN A 211 15.23 19.84 22.18
CA ASN A 211 15.15 18.39 22.29
C ASN A 211 15.99 17.72 21.19
N PHE A 212 17.22 17.32 21.51
CA PHE A 212 18.09 16.60 20.58
C PHE A 212 17.71 15.12 20.35
N GLU A 213 16.75 14.59 21.12
CA GLU A 213 16.24 13.22 20.93
C GLU A 213 15.14 13.15 19.87
N ALA A 214 14.57 14.29 19.46
CA ALA A 214 13.58 14.36 18.40
C ALA A 214 14.24 14.41 17.03
N LEU A 215 13.59 13.79 16.04
CA LEU A 215 13.96 13.95 14.64
C LEU A 215 13.70 15.40 14.22
N GLY A 216 14.64 15.97 13.47
CA GLY A 216 14.47 17.28 12.86
C GLY A 216 13.41 17.26 11.77
N VAL A 217 13.02 18.45 11.31
CA VAL A 217 12.15 18.58 10.14
C VAL A 217 12.96 18.22 8.90
N ALA A 218 12.51 17.24 8.13
CA ALA A 218 13.12 16.89 6.87
C ALA A 218 12.91 18.05 5.87
N PRO A 219 13.96 18.52 5.17
CA PRO A 219 13.81 19.57 4.18
C PRO A 219 13.02 19.07 2.98
N ASP A 220 12.20 19.94 2.40
CA ASP A 220 11.53 19.66 1.13
C ASP A 220 12.57 19.48 0.02
N CYS A 221 12.55 18.34 -0.66
CA CYS A 221 13.49 18.04 -1.74
C CYS A 221 12.82 17.25 -2.86
N GLY A 222 13.37 17.35 -4.06
CA GLY A 222 12.95 16.53 -5.19
C GLY A 222 13.28 15.06 -4.96
N HIS A 223 12.46 14.16 -5.52
CA HIS A 223 12.67 12.73 -5.42
C HIS A 223 12.73 12.09 -6.80
N LEU A 224 13.76 11.27 -7.04
CA LEU A 224 13.82 10.42 -8.22
C LEU A 224 13.08 9.11 -7.96
N HIS A 225 12.30 8.67 -8.94
CA HIS A 225 11.61 7.39 -8.87
C HIS A 225 12.61 6.24 -8.62
N PRO A 226 12.38 5.35 -7.63
CA PRO A 226 13.33 4.29 -7.27
C PRO A 226 13.75 3.40 -8.44
N LEU A 227 12.81 2.96 -9.28
CA LEU A 227 13.09 2.17 -10.48
C LEU A 227 14.04 2.91 -11.45
N MET A 228 13.90 4.23 -11.59
CA MET A 228 14.76 5.02 -12.46
C MET A 228 16.18 5.17 -11.88
N LYS A 229 16.32 5.18 -10.55
CA LYS A 229 17.63 5.09 -9.89
C LYS A 229 18.31 3.76 -10.18
N VAL A 230 17.56 2.65 -10.06
CA VAL A 230 18.06 1.30 -10.39
C VAL A 230 18.45 1.21 -11.86
N ARG A 231 17.59 1.67 -12.78
CA ARG A 231 17.91 1.77 -14.21
C ARG A 231 19.21 2.53 -14.46
N THR A 232 19.41 3.66 -13.78
CA THR A 232 20.64 4.46 -13.90
C THR A 232 21.88 3.68 -13.44
N GLN A 233 21.77 2.91 -12.36
CA GLN A 233 22.85 2.04 -11.88
C GLN A 233 23.18 0.93 -12.88
N PHE A 234 22.17 0.24 -13.42
CA PHE A 234 22.39 -0.80 -14.45
C PHE A 234 23.03 -0.22 -15.71
N ARG A 235 22.55 0.93 -16.18
CA ARG A 235 23.13 1.66 -17.31
C ARG A 235 24.60 1.96 -17.06
N GLN A 236 24.95 2.43 -15.87
CA GLN A 236 26.34 2.72 -15.51
C GLN A 236 27.22 1.47 -15.52
N ILE A 237 26.73 0.32 -15.04
CA ILE A 237 27.46 -0.95 -15.05
C ILE A 237 27.81 -1.38 -16.49
N PHE A 238 26.87 -1.27 -17.42
CA PHE A 238 27.12 -1.57 -18.83
C PHE A 238 28.18 -0.64 -19.43
N LEU A 239 28.07 0.67 -19.18
CA LEU A 239 29.05 1.65 -19.67
C LEU A 239 30.46 1.36 -19.14
N GLU A 240 30.59 1.02 -17.85
CA GLU A 240 31.87 0.62 -17.24
C GLU A 240 32.45 -0.67 -17.83
N MET A 241 31.60 -1.56 -18.34
CA MET A 241 32.01 -2.80 -19.01
C MET A 241 32.30 -2.61 -20.51
N GLY A 242 32.22 -1.37 -21.01
CA GLY A 242 32.48 -1.02 -22.40
C GLY A 242 31.35 -1.33 -23.36
N PHE A 243 30.11 -1.42 -22.86
CA PHE A 243 28.92 -1.60 -23.70
C PHE A 243 28.40 -0.26 -24.21
N THR A 244 27.89 -0.26 -25.44
CA THR A 244 27.25 0.89 -26.08
C THR A 244 25.73 0.76 -26.02
N GLU A 245 25.05 1.84 -25.65
CA GLU A 245 23.58 1.85 -25.50
C GLU A 245 22.89 1.83 -26.87
N MET A 246 21.97 0.89 -27.07
CA MET A 246 21.16 0.78 -28.29
C MET A 246 19.97 1.73 -28.25
N PRO A 247 19.59 2.34 -29.38
CA PRO A 247 18.36 3.12 -29.46
C PRO A 247 17.14 2.18 -29.44
N THR A 248 16.22 2.43 -28.51
CA THR A 248 15.02 1.62 -28.28
C THR A 248 13.73 2.42 -28.51
N ASN A 249 13.80 3.49 -29.31
CA ASN A 249 12.75 4.49 -29.52
C ASN A 249 11.55 4.01 -30.37
N ASN A 250 11.08 2.78 -30.14
CA ASN A 250 9.96 2.14 -30.82
C ASN A 250 9.25 1.12 -29.90
N PHE A 251 8.12 1.51 -29.30
CA PHE A 251 7.27 0.54 -28.58
C PHE A 251 6.54 -0.40 -29.53
N ILE A 252 6.17 0.11 -30.70
CA ILE A 252 5.57 -0.66 -31.78
C ILE A 252 6.69 -1.35 -32.56
N GLU A 253 6.54 -2.64 -32.73
CA GLU A 253 7.45 -3.46 -33.52
C GLU A 253 6.65 -4.33 -34.48
N SER A 254 7.21 -4.62 -35.66
CA SER A 254 6.59 -5.59 -36.57
C SER A 254 6.85 -7.00 -36.07
N SER A 255 5.90 -7.91 -36.30
CA SER A 255 6.07 -9.33 -35.97
C SER A 255 7.29 -9.94 -36.66
N PHE A 256 7.66 -9.43 -37.84
CA PHE A 256 8.92 -9.75 -38.50
C PHE A 256 10.14 -9.49 -37.60
N TRP A 257 10.33 -8.27 -37.10
CA TRP A 257 11.50 -7.93 -36.29
C TRP A 257 11.42 -8.54 -34.89
N ASN A 258 10.23 -8.61 -34.31
CA ASN A 258 10.08 -9.15 -32.96
C ASN A 258 10.19 -10.68 -32.90
N PHE A 259 9.80 -11.42 -33.95
CA PHE A 259 9.76 -12.89 -33.93
C PHE A 259 10.54 -13.54 -35.08
N ASP A 260 10.15 -13.25 -36.33
CA ASP A 260 10.68 -13.99 -37.49
C ASP A 260 12.19 -13.78 -37.68
N SER A 261 12.68 -12.54 -37.48
CA SER A 261 14.10 -12.17 -37.58
C SER A 261 14.98 -12.86 -36.55
N LEU A 262 14.38 -13.27 -35.42
CA LEU A 262 15.02 -14.04 -34.36
C LEU A 262 15.01 -15.54 -34.65
N PHE A 263 14.49 -16.00 -35.78
CA PHE A 263 14.29 -17.44 -36.04
C PHE A 263 13.27 -18.08 -35.08
N GLN A 264 12.28 -17.31 -34.58
CA GLN A 264 11.15 -17.85 -33.82
C GLN A 264 9.99 -18.22 -34.77
N PRO A 265 9.47 -19.46 -34.74
CA PRO A 265 8.51 -19.92 -35.74
C PRO A 265 7.14 -19.23 -35.61
N GLN A 266 6.40 -19.11 -36.71
CA GLN A 266 5.08 -18.45 -36.72
C GLN A 266 4.00 -19.16 -35.87
N GLN A 267 4.09 -20.48 -35.72
CA GLN A 267 3.20 -21.26 -34.86
C GLN A 267 3.60 -21.25 -33.36
N HIS A 268 4.56 -20.41 -32.95
CA HIS A 268 5.01 -20.38 -31.56
C HIS A 268 3.92 -19.79 -30.64
N PRO A 269 3.60 -20.41 -29.48
CA PRO A 269 2.54 -19.95 -28.57
C PRO A 269 2.66 -18.48 -28.16
N ALA A 270 3.89 -17.99 -27.92
CA ALA A 270 4.13 -16.58 -27.59
C ALA A 270 3.63 -15.56 -28.65
N ARG A 271 3.30 -15.99 -29.88
CA ARG A 271 2.72 -15.14 -30.93
C ARG A 271 1.18 -15.13 -30.90
N ASP A 272 0.56 -15.84 -29.96
CA ASP A 272 -0.88 -15.85 -29.77
C ASP A 272 -1.35 -14.51 -29.17
N GLN A 273 -2.59 -14.14 -29.45
CA GLN A 273 -3.26 -12.96 -28.88
C GLN A 273 -3.34 -13.03 -27.36
N HIS A 274 -3.32 -14.24 -26.80
CA HIS A 274 -3.27 -14.47 -25.36
C HIS A 274 -1.93 -14.09 -24.71
N ASP A 275 -0.84 -13.96 -25.46
CA ASP A 275 0.50 -13.61 -24.93
C ASP A 275 1.01 -12.26 -25.43
N THR A 276 0.55 -11.81 -26.60
CA THR A 276 1.05 -10.61 -27.29
C THR A 276 -0.06 -9.60 -27.56
N PHE A 277 0.23 -8.32 -27.31
CA PHE A 277 -0.65 -7.21 -27.70
C PHE A 277 -0.46 -6.86 -29.19
N PHE A 278 -1.45 -7.22 -30.01
CA PHE A 278 -1.53 -6.80 -31.40
C PHE A 278 -2.16 -5.42 -31.54
N LEU A 279 -1.69 -4.65 -32.51
CA LEU A 279 -2.26 -3.33 -32.79
C LEU A 279 -3.48 -3.41 -33.69
N SER A 280 -4.50 -2.63 -33.34
CA SER A 280 -5.61 -2.31 -34.26
C SER A 280 -5.24 -1.20 -35.24
N ASP A 281 -4.43 -0.23 -34.81
CA ASP A 281 -3.93 0.88 -35.63
C ASP A 281 -2.55 1.36 -35.11
N PRO A 282 -1.50 1.40 -35.93
CA PRO A 282 -1.40 0.81 -37.27
C PRO A 282 -1.28 -0.72 -37.21
N ALA A 283 -2.23 -1.47 -37.79
CA ALA A 283 -2.28 -2.93 -37.69
C ALA A 283 -1.15 -3.66 -38.45
N GLN A 284 -0.66 -3.08 -39.55
CA GLN A 284 0.33 -3.71 -40.43
C GLN A 284 1.53 -2.79 -40.68
N ALA A 285 2.72 -3.39 -40.74
CA ALA A 285 3.93 -2.78 -41.27
C ALA A 285 4.09 -3.14 -42.76
N HIS A 286 4.57 -2.18 -43.53
CA HIS A 286 4.72 -2.32 -44.99
C HIS A 286 6.17 -2.25 -45.46
N GLU A 287 7.09 -1.77 -44.62
CA GLU A 287 8.49 -1.55 -44.98
C GLU A 287 9.41 -2.58 -44.32
N PHE A 288 10.04 -3.41 -45.14
CA PHE A 288 11.04 -4.39 -44.71
C PHE A 288 12.23 -4.40 -45.68
N PRO A 289 13.44 -4.75 -45.21
CA PRO A 289 14.53 -5.04 -46.13
C PRO A 289 14.19 -6.33 -46.89
N GLN A 290 13.76 -6.19 -48.14
CA GLN A 290 13.14 -7.27 -48.92
C GLN A 290 14.07 -8.47 -49.06
N ASP A 291 15.33 -8.23 -49.42
CA ASP A 291 16.35 -9.28 -49.55
C ASP A 291 16.56 -10.06 -48.24
N TYR A 292 16.46 -9.38 -47.08
CA TYR A 292 16.58 -10.03 -45.78
C TYR A 292 15.34 -10.85 -45.45
N LEU A 293 14.15 -10.30 -45.71
CA LEU A 293 12.87 -10.98 -45.52
C LEU A 293 12.82 -12.29 -46.31
N GLU A 294 13.29 -12.30 -47.56
CA GLU A 294 13.33 -13.50 -48.40
C GLU A 294 14.32 -14.56 -47.89
N ARG A 295 15.48 -14.14 -47.38
CA ARG A 295 16.43 -15.05 -46.72
C ARG A 295 15.83 -15.65 -45.44
N VAL A 296 15.16 -14.84 -44.62
CA VAL A 296 14.45 -15.32 -43.42
C VAL A 296 13.37 -16.31 -43.81
N ARG A 297 12.49 -15.97 -44.77
CA ARG A 297 11.45 -16.86 -45.28
C ARG A 297 12.02 -18.22 -45.67
N LYS A 298 13.07 -18.22 -46.50
CA LYS A 298 13.73 -19.45 -46.98
C LYS A 298 14.27 -20.31 -45.83
N VAL A 299 15.00 -19.69 -44.90
CA VAL A 299 15.61 -20.42 -43.77
C VAL A 299 14.56 -20.98 -42.80
N HIS A 300 13.45 -20.25 -42.60
CA HIS A 300 12.32 -20.75 -41.80
C HIS A 300 11.63 -21.94 -42.47
N SER A 301 11.34 -21.86 -43.78
CA SER A 301 10.54 -22.88 -44.48
C SER A 301 11.36 -24.08 -44.93
N GLU A 302 12.42 -23.84 -45.71
CA GLU A 302 13.21 -24.88 -46.39
C GLU A 302 14.49 -25.24 -45.63
N GLY A 303 14.94 -24.35 -44.74
CA GLY A 303 16.25 -24.44 -44.10
C GLY A 303 17.35 -23.74 -44.90
N GLY A 304 18.57 -23.83 -44.39
CA GLY A 304 19.73 -23.12 -44.90
C GLY A 304 20.81 -23.00 -43.84
N PHE A 305 22.02 -22.62 -44.26
CA PHE A 305 23.16 -22.39 -43.35
C PHE A 305 23.47 -23.58 -42.42
N GLY A 306 23.30 -24.82 -42.92
CA GLY A 306 23.50 -26.05 -42.15
C GLY A 306 22.27 -26.52 -41.36
N SER A 307 21.19 -25.74 -41.31
CA SER A 307 19.94 -26.07 -40.66
C SER A 307 18.89 -26.65 -41.60
N GLN A 308 17.98 -27.47 -41.07
CA GLN A 308 16.84 -28.02 -41.81
C GLN A 308 15.61 -27.10 -41.82
N GLY A 309 15.69 -25.93 -41.17
CA GLY A 309 14.55 -25.04 -40.98
C GLY A 309 13.44 -25.68 -40.13
N TYR A 310 12.28 -25.04 -40.10
CA TYR A 310 11.09 -25.52 -39.39
C TYR A 310 10.12 -26.32 -40.26
N LYS A 311 10.36 -26.40 -41.58
CA LYS A 311 9.57 -27.21 -42.53
C LYS A 311 8.07 -26.87 -42.53
N TYR A 312 7.76 -25.59 -42.56
CA TYR A 312 6.40 -25.07 -42.68
C TYR A 312 6.31 -23.98 -43.75
N ASP A 313 5.08 -23.62 -44.14
CA ASP A 313 4.82 -22.52 -45.05
C ASP A 313 4.85 -21.18 -44.29
N TRP A 314 5.91 -20.39 -44.52
CA TRP A 314 6.09 -19.08 -43.89
C TRP A 314 5.22 -18.03 -44.59
N LYS A 315 4.36 -17.35 -43.81
CA LYS A 315 3.36 -16.40 -44.30
C LYS A 315 3.80 -14.95 -44.06
N ILE A 316 3.78 -14.13 -45.11
CA ILE A 316 4.16 -12.72 -44.99
C ILE A 316 3.12 -11.93 -44.18
N GLU A 317 1.86 -12.33 -44.23
CA GLU A 317 0.75 -11.67 -43.53
C GLU A 317 0.94 -11.74 -42.01
N GLU A 318 1.56 -12.80 -41.50
CA GLU A 318 1.89 -12.95 -40.07
C GLU A 318 3.08 -12.07 -39.66
N ALA A 319 4.04 -11.86 -40.56
CA ALA A 319 5.21 -11.02 -40.32
C ALA A 319 4.87 -9.52 -40.37
N GLN A 320 3.84 -9.15 -41.15
CA GLN A 320 3.37 -7.78 -41.31
C GLN A 320 2.59 -7.25 -40.10
N LYS A 321 2.02 -8.12 -39.25
CA LYS A 321 1.25 -7.68 -38.08
C LYS A 321 2.11 -6.86 -37.12
N ASN A 322 1.67 -5.65 -36.78
CA ASN A 322 2.31 -4.86 -35.73
C ASN A 322 1.83 -5.27 -34.35
N ILE A 323 2.77 -5.24 -33.42
CA ILE A 323 2.57 -5.59 -32.02
C ILE A 323 3.25 -4.53 -31.13
N LEU A 324 2.87 -4.50 -29.86
CA LEU A 324 3.74 -3.93 -28.84
C LEU A 324 4.88 -4.91 -28.57
N ARG A 325 6.13 -4.41 -28.57
CA ARG A 325 7.31 -5.28 -28.42
C ARG A 325 7.24 -6.10 -27.14
N THR A 326 7.50 -7.40 -27.26
CA THR A 326 7.37 -8.35 -26.14
C THR A 326 8.67 -8.53 -25.36
N HIS A 327 9.79 -8.17 -25.98
CA HIS A 327 11.14 -8.23 -25.43
C HIS A 327 12.09 -7.31 -26.20
N THR A 328 13.15 -6.83 -25.54
CA THR A 328 14.16 -5.94 -26.15
C THR A 328 15.06 -6.64 -27.18
N THR A 329 14.98 -7.96 -27.31
CA THR A 329 15.73 -8.76 -28.30
C THR A 329 15.42 -8.37 -29.74
N ALA A 330 14.22 -7.82 -30.00
CA ALA A 330 13.88 -7.23 -31.31
C ALA A 330 14.80 -6.05 -31.67
N VAL A 331 15.17 -5.24 -30.67
CA VAL A 331 16.12 -4.12 -30.85
C VAL A 331 17.50 -4.66 -31.17
N SER A 332 17.93 -5.73 -30.48
CA SER A 332 19.19 -6.42 -30.77
C SER A 332 19.21 -6.97 -32.20
N ALA A 333 18.11 -7.57 -32.68
CA ALA A 333 18.02 -8.04 -34.07
C ALA A 333 18.21 -6.89 -35.08
N ARG A 334 17.55 -5.74 -34.86
CA ARG A 334 17.72 -4.56 -35.71
C ARG A 334 19.16 -4.04 -35.70
N MET A 335 19.80 -4.02 -34.54
CA MET A 335 21.18 -3.54 -34.39
C MET A 335 22.20 -4.51 -35.00
N LEU A 336 22.00 -5.82 -34.85
CA LEU A 336 22.83 -6.85 -35.49
C LEU A 336 22.67 -6.84 -37.01
N TYR A 337 21.46 -6.66 -37.51
CA TYR A 337 21.22 -6.49 -38.95
C TYR A 337 21.96 -5.27 -39.50
N LYS A 338 21.88 -4.12 -38.81
CA LYS A 338 22.63 -2.90 -39.18
C LYS A 338 24.14 -3.12 -39.15
N LEU A 339 24.66 -3.84 -38.14
CA LEU A 339 26.06 -4.22 -38.04
C LEU A 339 26.49 -5.09 -39.23
N ALA A 340 25.63 -6.03 -39.65
CA ALA A 340 25.88 -6.92 -40.78
C ALA A 340 25.94 -6.17 -42.12
N GLN A 341 25.30 -5.01 -42.25
CA GLN A 341 25.34 -4.20 -43.47
C GLN A 341 26.61 -3.33 -43.61
N GLN A 342 27.50 -3.34 -42.60
CA GLN A 342 28.76 -2.60 -42.68
C GLN A 342 29.73 -3.29 -43.65
N GLU A 343 30.58 -2.52 -44.33
CA GLU A 343 31.58 -3.07 -45.26
C GLU A 343 32.53 -4.08 -44.58
N LYS A 344 32.84 -3.83 -43.30
CA LYS A 344 33.67 -4.69 -42.46
C LYS A 344 33.00 -4.89 -41.12
N PHE A 345 32.87 -6.15 -40.73
CA PHE A 345 32.42 -6.49 -39.38
C PHE A 345 33.43 -5.95 -38.35
N THR A 346 32.91 -5.28 -37.33
CA THR A 346 33.67 -4.82 -36.18
C THR A 346 33.05 -5.43 -34.92
N PRO A 347 33.84 -6.03 -34.02
CA PRO A 347 33.32 -6.56 -32.76
C PRO A 347 32.64 -5.46 -31.92
N VAL A 348 31.51 -5.79 -31.32
CA VAL A 348 30.70 -4.83 -30.57
C VAL A 348 30.09 -5.43 -29.32
N LYS A 349 29.86 -4.55 -28.34
CA LYS A 349 29.12 -4.82 -27.11
C LYS A 349 27.98 -3.82 -27.03
N TYR A 350 26.74 -4.30 -27.04
CA TYR A 350 25.56 -3.45 -26.97
C TYR A 350 24.69 -3.78 -25.76
N PHE A 351 24.01 -2.78 -25.23
CA PHE A 351 23.01 -2.98 -24.19
C PHE A 351 21.78 -2.11 -24.42
N SER A 352 20.65 -2.51 -23.85
CA SER A 352 19.45 -1.70 -23.80
C SER A 352 18.71 -1.91 -22.48
N ILE A 353 18.01 -0.88 -22.04
CA ILE A 353 17.11 -0.96 -20.89
C ILE A 353 15.83 -0.22 -21.25
N ASP A 354 14.77 -0.97 -21.56
CA ASP A 354 13.53 -0.34 -21.99
C ASP A 354 12.29 -1.19 -21.68
N ARG A 355 11.13 -0.56 -21.80
CA ARG A 355 9.84 -1.14 -21.53
C ARG A 355 9.41 -2.11 -22.63
N VAL A 356 8.86 -3.23 -22.19
CA VAL A 356 8.28 -4.29 -23.01
C VAL A 356 6.88 -4.62 -22.51
N PHE A 357 6.05 -5.19 -23.38
CA PHE A 357 4.63 -5.41 -23.14
C PHE A 357 4.28 -6.87 -23.37
N ARG A 358 3.58 -7.49 -22.42
CA ARG A 358 3.13 -8.89 -22.51
C ARG A 358 1.69 -8.98 -22.06
N ASN A 359 0.86 -9.65 -22.85
CA ASN A 359 -0.56 -9.84 -22.54
C ASN A 359 -0.76 -11.01 -21.56
N GLU A 360 0.07 -11.10 -20.53
CA GLU A 360 -0.06 -12.12 -19.51
C GLU A 360 -1.17 -11.75 -18.52
N THR A 361 -1.74 -12.74 -17.84
CA THR A 361 -2.74 -12.48 -16.80
C THR A 361 -2.09 -11.69 -15.66
N LEU A 362 -2.61 -10.51 -15.36
CA LEU A 362 -2.12 -9.65 -14.28
C LEU A 362 -2.21 -10.39 -12.93
N ASP A 363 -1.08 -10.59 -12.29
CA ASP A 363 -0.98 -11.10 -10.93
C ASP A 363 0.02 -10.27 -10.11
N ALA A 364 0.25 -10.65 -8.86
CA ALA A 364 1.15 -9.93 -7.96
C ALA A 364 2.63 -9.90 -8.41
N THR A 365 3.00 -10.69 -9.43
CA THR A 365 4.36 -10.86 -9.95
C THR A 365 4.49 -10.53 -11.45
N HIS A 366 3.38 -10.49 -12.19
CA HIS A 366 3.36 -10.29 -13.63
C HIS A 366 2.53 -9.05 -13.99
N LEU A 367 3.24 -7.99 -14.36
CA LEU A 367 2.65 -6.79 -14.96
C LEU A 367 2.54 -6.96 -16.47
N ALA A 368 1.56 -6.26 -17.06
CA ALA A 368 1.36 -6.18 -18.51
C ALA A 368 2.49 -5.41 -19.23
N GLU A 369 3.18 -4.53 -18.50
CA GLU A 369 4.38 -3.85 -18.94
C GLU A 369 5.46 -3.86 -17.85
N PHE A 370 6.72 -4.00 -18.24
CA PHE A 370 7.87 -3.97 -17.34
C PHE A 370 9.13 -3.61 -18.12
N HIS A 371 10.23 -3.30 -17.44
CA HIS A 371 11.51 -2.96 -18.07
C HIS A 371 12.39 -4.21 -18.20
N GLN A 372 12.76 -4.49 -19.44
CA GLN A 372 13.73 -5.53 -19.76
C GLN A 372 15.10 -4.88 -20.00
N ILE A 373 16.11 -5.44 -19.34
CA ILE A 373 17.51 -5.15 -19.58
C ILE A 373 18.05 -6.24 -20.49
N GLU A 374 18.78 -5.87 -21.53
CA GLU A 374 19.46 -6.83 -22.39
C GLU A 374 20.89 -6.38 -22.68
N GLY A 375 21.82 -7.35 -22.64
CA GLY A 375 23.20 -7.20 -23.10
C GLY A 375 23.48 -8.17 -24.24
N VAL A 376 24.21 -7.72 -25.26
CA VAL A 376 24.61 -8.52 -26.41
C VAL A 376 26.05 -8.23 -26.78
N VAL A 377 26.83 -9.26 -27.10
CA VAL A 377 28.22 -9.15 -27.58
C VAL A 377 28.36 -9.95 -28.86
N ALA A 378 28.88 -9.31 -29.90
CA ALA A 378 29.15 -9.93 -31.19
C ALA A 378 30.65 -9.87 -31.47
N ASP A 379 31.28 -11.02 -31.63
CA ASP A 379 32.70 -11.16 -31.95
C ASP A 379 32.97 -12.51 -32.63
N TYR A 380 34.18 -12.72 -33.11
CA TYR A 380 34.62 -13.99 -33.69
C TYR A 380 34.90 -15.03 -32.61
N GLY A 381 34.31 -16.22 -32.76
CA GLY A 381 34.65 -17.39 -31.94
C GLY A 381 34.33 -17.28 -30.44
N LEU A 382 33.34 -16.48 -30.06
CA LEU A 382 32.78 -16.47 -28.71
C LEU A 382 32.23 -17.85 -28.37
N THR A 383 32.45 -18.22 -27.11
CA THR A 383 32.03 -19.50 -26.54
C THR A 383 31.04 -19.29 -25.40
N LEU A 384 30.45 -20.39 -24.94
CA LEU A 384 29.61 -20.38 -23.76
C LEU A 384 30.35 -19.91 -22.50
N GLY A 385 31.67 -20.17 -22.43
CA GLY A 385 32.53 -19.72 -21.34
C GLY A 385 32.68 -18.20 -21.29
N ASP A 386 32.70 -17.54 -22.45
CA ASP A 386 32.76 -16.07 -22.53
C ASP A 386 31.47 -15.44 -22.01
N LEU A 387 30.31 -16.02 -22.35
CA LEU A 387 29.02 -15.61 -21.81
C LEU A 387 28.98 -15.74 -20.28
N MET A 388 29.39 -16.89 -19.74
CA MET A 388 29.46 -17.10 -18.29
C MET A 388 30.43 -16.11 -17.62
N GLY A 389 31.58 -15.83 -18.25
CA GLY A 389 32.56 -14.86 -17.77
C GLY A 389 31.99 -13.44 -17.70
N ILE A 390 31.31 -12.99 -18.74
CA ILE A 390 30.64 -11.68 -18.77
C ILE A 390 29.55 -11.59 -17.71
N LEU A 391 28.70 -12.63 -17.58
CA LEU A 391 27.66 -12.69 -16.56
C LEU A 391 28.25 -12.61 -15.15
N HIS A 392 29.34 -13.33 -14.88
CA HIS A 392 30.06 -13.23 -13.61
C HIS A 392 30.54 -11.80 -13.33
N GLN A 393 31.15 -11.12 -14.31
CA GLN A 393 31.61 -9.73 -14.13
C GLN A 393 30.45 -8.76 -13.91
N PHE A 394 29.37 -8.92 -14.68
CA PHE A 394 28.17 -8.10 -14.59
C PHE A 394 27.51 -8.21 -13.22
N PHE A 395 27.24 -9.44 -12.76
CA PHE A 395 26.60 -9.68 -11.46
C PHE A 395 27.53 -9.36 -10.28
N ASN A 396 28.85 -9.50 -10.43
CA ASN A 396 29.80 -9.08 -9.40
C ASN A 396 29.74 -7.57 -9.15
N LYS A 397 29.56 -6.75 -10.20
CA LYS A 397 29.32 -5.29 -10.06
C LYS A 397 28.00 -4.97 -9.34
N LEU A 398 27.02 -5.88 -9.38
CA LEU A 398 25.78 -5.81 -8.59
C LEU A 398 25.93 -6.37 -7.16
N GLY A 399 27.12 -6.85 -6.78
CA GLY A 399 27.36 -7.47 -5.48
C GLY A 399 26.85 -8.91 -5.35
N ILE A 400 26.56 -9.58 -6.48
CA ILE A 400 26.11 -10.96 -6.55
C ILE A 400 27.28 -11.86 -6.98
N THR A 401 27.72 -12.74 -6.09
CA THR A 401 28.89 -13.61 -6.32
C THR A 401 28.55 -15.09 -6.49
N LYS A 402 27.41 -15.54 -5.93
CA LYS A 402 26.96 -16.93 -5.99
C LYS A 402 26.06 -17.15 -7.20
N LEU A 403 26.66 -17.46 -8.35
CA LEU A 403 25.94 -17.80 -9.57
C LEU A 403 25.95 -19.30 -9.86
N ARG A 404 24.87 -19.79 -10.47
CA ARG A 404 24.76 -21.11 -11.09
C ARG A 404 24.06 -20.96 -12.44
N PHE A 405 24.41 -21.84 -13.37
CA PHE A 405 23.84 -21.84 -14.71
C PHE A 405 23.12 -23.17 -14.92
N LYS A 406 21.92 -23.10 -15.48
CA LYS A 406 21.08 -24.27 -15.77
C LYS A 406 20.74 -24.25 -17.27
N PRO A 407 20.92 -25.35 -18.01
CA PRO A 407 20.48 -25.41 -19.40
C PRO A 407 18.99 -25.08 -19.53
N ALA A 408 18.66 -24.26 -20.52
CA ALA A 408 17.31 -23.80 -20.81
C ALA A 408 17.04 -23.91 -22.31
N TYR A 409 15.88 -23.45 -22.75
CA TYR A 409 15.52 -23.38 -24.16
C TYR A 409 14.97 -21.99 -24.49
N ASN A 410 15.61 -21.30 -25.42
CA ASN A 410 15.00 -20.19 -26.14
C ASN A 410 15.08 -20.49 -27.65
N PRO A 411 14.04 -20.17 -28.45
CA PRO A 411 14.01 -20.52 -29.87
C PRO A 411 15.23 -20.01 -30.66
N TYR A 412 15.74 -18.84 -30.26
CA TYR A 412 16.75 -18.07 -30.95
C TYR A 412 18.17 -18.22 -30.39
N THR A 413 18.36 -19.03 -29.34
CA THR A 413 19.69 -19.30 -28.77
C THR A 413 20.01 -20.80 -28.69
N GLU A 414 21.23 -21.16 -29.09
CA GLU A 414 21.77 -22.51 -28.96
C GLU A 414 23.30 -22.43 -28.80
N PRO A 415 23.88 -22.81 -27.63
CA PRO A 415 23.23 -23.22 -26.38
C PRO A 415 22.53 -22.07 -25.61
N SER A 416 21.57 -22.44 -24.74
CA SER A 416 20.82 -21.53 -23.86
C SER A 416 20.99 -21.90 -22.38
N MET A 417 21.03 -20.91 -21.48
CA MET A 417 21.06 -21.13 -20.03
C MET A 417 20.26 -20.07 -19.25
N GLU A 418 19.56 -20.54 -18.21
CA GLU A 418 19.05 -19.73 -17.12
C GLU A 418 20.19 -19.44 -16.12
N VAL A 419 20.23 -18.23 -15.60
CA VAL A 419 21.16 -17.80 -14.56
C VAL A 419 20.43 -17.79 -13.22
N PHE A 420 21.00 -18.45 -12.22
CA PHE A 420 20.49 -18.51 -10.86
C PHE A 420 21.45 -17.84 -9.88
N SER A 421 20.90 -17.12 -8.92
CA SER A 421 21.63 -16.52 -7.81
C SER A 421 21.12 -17.04 -6.47
N TYR A 422 22.03 -17.27 -5.51
CA TYR A 422 21.64 -17.65 -4.16
C TYR A 422 21.25 -16.43 -3.32
N HIS A 423 20.01 -16.39 -2.86
CA HIS A 423 19.51 -15.31 -2.02
C HIS A 423 19.73 -15.62 -0.54
N GLU A 424 20.68 -14.94 0.12
CA GLU A 424 21.09 -15.19 1.53
C GLU A 424 20.02 -14.88 2.58
N GLY A 425 18.89 -14.30 2.18
CA GLY A 425 17.78 -13.96 3.09
C GLY A 425 17.98 -12.64 3.85
N THR A 426 19.10 -11.93 3.63
CA THR A 426 19.38 -10.61 4.22
C THR A 426 20.12 -9.73 3.22
N VAL A 427 19.52 -9.45 2.06
CA VAL A 427 20.09 -8.53 1.05
C VAL A 427 19.45 -7.15 1.10
N LEU A 428 18.93 -6.73 2.26
CA LEU A 428 18.45 -5.34 2.42
C LEU A 428 19.58 -4.31 2.57
N LEU A 429 20.86 -4.71 2.66
CA LEU A 429 21.90 -3.84 3.21
C LEU A 429 23.29 -3.87 2.56
N LYS A 430 23.51 -4.56 1.43
CA LYS A 430 24.82 -4.52 0.75
C LYS A 430 24.85 -3.61 -0.49
N ILE A 431 23.75 -3.45 -1.22
CA ILE A 431 23.70 -2.65 -2.46
C ILE A 431 23.52 -1.16 -2.16
N PHE A 432 22.95 -0.80 -1.00
CA PHE A 432 22.70 0.58 -0.57
C PHE A 432 23.76 1.17 0.38
N LYS A 433 24.93 0.53 0.53
CA LYS A 433 25.94 0.92 1.52
C LYS A 433 26.49 2.36 1.49
N PRO A 434 26.37 3.20 0.43
CA PRO A 434 26.81 4.58 0.55
C PRO A 434 25.82 5.53 1.23
N TRP A 435 24.55 5.13 1.46
CA TRP A 435 23.50 6.08 1.86
C TRP A 435 22.94 5.75 3.24
N HIS A 436 23.02 6.73 4.14
CA HIS A 436 22.58 6.64 5.54
C HIS A 436 21.20 5.96 5.67
N VAL A 437 21.22 4.80 6.33
CA VAL A 437 20.06 3.94 6.62
C VAL A 437 19.27 4.53 7.79
N SER A 438 18.64 5.67 7.57
CA SER A 438 17.66 6.25 8.52
C SER A 438 16.26 6.37 7.91
N CYS A 439 16.15 6.61 6.60
CA CYS A 439 14.86 6.96 6.00
C CYS A 439 13.92 5.77 5.69
N LEU A 440 14.46 4.57 5.43
CA LEU A 440 13.63 3.40 5.03
C LEU A 440 13.02 2.64 6.21
N CYS A 441 13.60 2.74 7.41
CA CYS A 441 13.09 2.03 8.59
C CYS A 441 11.79 2.67 9.13
N GLU A 442 11.62 3.98 8.96
CA GLU A 442 10.46 4.72 9.46
C GLU A 442 9.19 4.52 8.65
N MET A 443 9.26 4.34 7.31
CA MET A 443 8.06 4.05 6.52
C MET A 443 7.39 2.73 6.91
N CYS A 444 8.18 1.69 7.23
CA CYS A 444 7.62 0.40 7.69
C CYS A 444 7.07 0.49 9.13
N VAL A 445 7.66 1.31 9.99
CA VAL A 445 7.21 1.50 11.39
C VAL A 445 5.99 2.45 11.47
N LEU A 446 5.87 3.43 10.59
CA LEU A 446 4.73 4.35 10.51
C LEU A 446 3.44 3.66 10.04
N ALA A 447 3.55 2.72 9.09
CA ALA A 447 2.41 1.91 8.65
C ALA A 447 1.88 0.95 9.75
N LEU A 448 2.77 0.47 10.63
CA LEU A 448 2.41 -0.40 11.76
C LEU A 448 1.94 0.36 13.01
N SER A 449 2.35 1.62 13.20
CA SER A 449 2.01 2.42 14.39
C SER A 449 0.64 3.09 14.30
N HIS A 450 0.11 3.34 13.11
CA HIS A 450 -1.23 3.93 12.92
C HIS A 450 -2.40 2.96 13.13
N SER A 451 -2.15 1.67 13.38
CA SER A 451 -3.21 0.64 13.44
C SER A 451 -3.54 0.08 14.84
N ASN A 452 -2.77 0.32 15.92
CA ASN A 452 -3.23 0.01 17.30
C ASN A 452 -2.30 0.54 18.42
N PRO A 453 -2.74 1.39 19.36
CA PRO A 453 -1.88 1.91 20.44
C PRO A 453 -1.52 0.91 21.57
N LYS A 454 -1.92 -0.37 21.51
CA LYS A 454 -1.77 -1.32 22.65
C LYS A 454 -0.77 -2.47 22.47
N ALA A 455 -0.02 -2.54 21.37
CA ALA A 455 0.95 -3.60 21.15
C ALA A 455 2.37 -3.27 21.66
N HIS A 456 2.48 -2.83 22.91
CA HIS A 456 3.76 -2.68 23.60
C HIS A 456 3.75 -3.46 24.92
N ARG A 457 3.78 -4.80 24.81
CA ARG A 457 4.33 -5.74 25.81
C ARG A 457 4.02 -7.18 25.38
N ARG A 458 5.00 -7.84 24.75
CA ARG A 458 5.45 -9.23 24.93
C ARG A 458 6.18 -9.70 23.66
N ARG A 459 7.46 -10.01 23.79
CA ARG A 459 8.31 -10.64 22.77
C ARG A 459 8.00 -12.14 22.70
N ASN A 460 7.66 -12.65 21.51
CA ASN A 460 7.94 -14.02 21.09
C ASN A 460 7.83 -14.14 19.54
N PRO A 461 8.77 -14.80 18.83
CA PRO A 461 8.93 -14.63 17.38
C PRO A 461 8.19 -15.65 16.48
N ILE A 462 7.17 -16.37 16.97
CA ILE A 462 6.55 -17.49 16.21
C ILE A 462 5.08 -17.21 15.81
N HIS A 463 4.48 -16.09 16.23
CA HIS A 463 3.05 -15.80 15.94
C HIS A 463 2.79 -14.69 14.91
N THR A 464 3.84 -14.13 14.28
CA THR A 464 3.68 -13.03 13.34
C THR A 464 3.13 -13.46 11.96
N GLU A 465 3.32 -14.71 11.55
CA GLU A 465 2.87 -15.21 10.24
C GLU A 465 1.35 -15.43 10.16
N TYR A 466 0.71 -15.86 11.25
CA TYR A 466 -0.75 -16.12 11.23
C TYR A 466 -1.61 -14.86 11.37
N ILE A 467 -1.06 -13.78 11.95
CA ILE A 467 -1.77 -12.49 12.09
C ILE A 467 -1.78 -11.73 10.75
N PHE A 468 -0.79 -11.95 9.89
CA PHE A 468 -0.69 -11.27 8.58
C PHE A 468 -1.76 -11.75 7.58
N CYS A 469 -2.02 -13.07 7.51
CA CYS A 469 -3.05 -13.62 6.62
C CYS A 469 -4.49 -13.40 7.11
N PHE A 470 -4.71 -13.31 8.43
CA PHE A 470 -6.07 -13.18 8.98
C PHE A 470 -6.63 -11.74 8.88
N PHE A 471 -5.76 -10.73 8.86
CA PHE A 471 -6.16 -9.33 8.68
C PHE A 471 -6.45 -8.98 7.22
N LEU A 472 -5.70 -9.51 6.24
CA LEU A 472 -6.00 -9.27 4.82
C LEU A 472 -7.34 -9.88 4.39
N HIS A 473 -7.69 -11.08 4.88
CA HIS A 473 -8.94 -11.74 4.49
C HIS A 473 -10.20 -11.02 5.03
N ASN A 474 -10.13 -10.47 6.24
CA ASN A 474 -11.25 -9.72 6.82
C ASN A 474 -11.36 -8.28 6.27
N PHE A 475 -10.25 -7.65 5.85
CA PHE A 475 -10.29 -6.30 5.29
C PHE A 475 -10.95 -6.26 3.90
N VAL A 476 -10.69 -7.28 3.07
CA VAL A 476 -11.32 -7.43 1.74
C VAL A 476 -12.81 -7.78 1.86
N THR A 477 -13.21 -8.53 2.89
CA THR A 477 -14.62 -8.93 3.09
C THR A 477 -15.48 -7.79 3.64
N VAL A 478 -14.92 -6.92 4.50
CA VAL A 478 -15.65 -5.77 5.08
C VAL A 478 -15.85 -4.65 4.04
N LEU A 479 -14.90 -4.42 3.13
CA LEU A 479 -15.06 -3.43 2.05
C LEU A 479 -16.12 -3.84 1.02
N SER A 480 -16.32 -5.15 0.79
CA SER A 480 -17.35 -5.64 -0.13
C SER A 480 -18.78 -5.63 0.46
N HIS A 481 -18.94 -5.39 1.77
CA HIS A 481 -20.25 -5.33 2.45
C HIS A 481 -20.67 -3.92 2.91
N HIS A 482 -19.82 -2.90 2.71
CA HIS A 482 -20.12 -1.51 3.12
C HIS A 482 -20.38 -0.52 1.97
N TYR A 483 -20.37 -0.97 0.71
CA TYR A 483 -20.80 -0.17 -0.44
C TYR A 483 -22.02 -0.79 -1.14
N LYS A 484 -23.18 -0.64 -0.48
CA LYS A 484 -24.50 -0.59 -1.13
C LYS A 484 -25.16 0.73 -0.73
N VAL A 485 -24.92 1.77 -1.51
CA VAL A 485 -25.71 3.01 -1.50
C VAL A 485 -26.44 3.00 -2.85
N LYS A 486 -27.69 2.56 -2.94
CA LYS A 486 -28.94 3.24 -2.52
C LYS A 486 -29.08 4.63 -3.17
N VAL A 487 -29.36 4.62 -4.47
CA VAL A 487 -29.93 5.77 -5.17
C VAL A 487 -31.43 5.80 -4.81
N GLU A 488 -31.81 6.59 -3.82
CA GLU A 488 -33.19 6.95 -3.53
C GLU A 488 -33.49 8.31 -4.18
N SER A 489 -34.14 8.27 -5.34
CA SER A 489 -34.86 9.41 -5.93
C SER A 489 -36.31 9.38 -5.40
N HIS A 490 -36.74 10.41 -4.67
CA HIS A 490 -38.14 10.58 -4.30
C HIS A 490 -38.94 11.26 -5.44
N ALA A 491 -39.71 10.39 -6.09
CA ALA A 491 -40.99 10.50 -6.81
C ALA A 491 -41.74 11.83 -6.96
N SER A 492 -42.22 12.04 -8.19
CA SER A 492 -43.64 12.14 -8.61
C SER A 492 -43.65 12.19 -10.16
N SER A 493 -44.54 11.64 -10.97
CA SER A 493 -45.71 10.75 -10.89
C SER A 493 -46.04 10.39 -12.37
N GLU A 494 -46.55 9.17 -12.63
CA GLU A 494 -47.34 8.77 -13.83
C GLU A 494 -46.61 8.78 -15.20
N THR A 495 -46.54 7.74 -16.05
CA THR A 495 -47.50 6.71 -16.45
C THR A 495 -46.77 5.57 -17.21
N GLN A 496 -47.44 4.42 -17.33
CA GLN A 496 -46.97 3.10 -17.77
C GLN A 496 -46.77 2.92 -19.30
N PRO A 497 -46.21 1.76 -19.74
CA PRO A 497 -45.36 1.60 -20.92
C PRO A 497 -46.10 1.01 -22.14
N ASN A 498 -45.45 0.99 -23.32
CA ASN A 498 -45.75 -0.03 -24.32
C ASN A 498 -44.60 -0.34 -25.28
N GLN A 499 -44.63 -1.61 -25.69
CA GLN A 499 -43.73 -2.40 -26.54
C GLN A 499 -43.64 -1.88 -27.99
N ALA A 500 -42.54 -2.22 -28.69
CA ALA A 500 -42.52 -2.99 -29.95
C ALA A 500 -41.34 -2.64 -30.90
N ALA A 501 -40.46 -3.63 -31.08
CA ALA A 501 -39.96 -4.21 -32.33
C ALA A 501 -39.81 -3.40 -33.65
N LEU A 502 -38.64 -3.58 -34.28
CA LEU A 502 -38.36 -3.90 -35.69
C LEU A 502 -39.13 -3.17 -36.82
N LEU A 503 -38.41 -2.43 -37.70
CA LEU A 503 -38.08 -2.82 -39.09
C LEU A 503 -37.69 -1.63 -39.99
N LEU A 504 -36.56 -1.82 -40.68
CA LEU A 504 -36.22 -1.47 -42.07
C LEU A 504 -37.14 -0.48 -42.83
N THR A 505 -36.56 0.57 -43.41
CA THR A 505 -36.40 0.67 -44.88
C THR A 505 -35.55 1.86 -45.32
N GLN A 506 -34.84 1.63 -46.42
CA GLN A 506 -33.89 2.48 -47.14
C GLN A 506 -34.56 3.68 -47.82
N HIS A 507 -33.83 4.79 -48.00
CA HIS A 507 -33.71 5.41 -49.33
C HIS A 507 -32.46 6.29 -49.44
N THR A 508 -31.78 6.09 -50.57
CA THR A 508 -30.53 6.67 -51.05
C THR A 508 -30.75 8.04 -51.73
N SER A 509 -29.77 8.96 -51.62
CA SER A 509 -29.11 9.67 -52.75
C SER A 509 -28.26 10.88 -52.30
N LYS A 510 -26.99 10.90 -52.73
CA LYS A 510 -26.08 12.06 -52.92
C LYS A 510 -26.17 12.50 -54.43
N PRO A 511 -25.42 13.49 -55.00
CA PRO A 511 -24.40 14.44 -54.49
C PRO A 511 -24.45 15.92 -55.02
N GLY A 512 -23.69 16.83 -54.37
CA GLY A 512 -22.73 17.74 -55.03
C GLY A 512 -23.12 19.18 -55.42
N SER A 513 -22.41 20.19 -54.85
CA SER A 513 -21.68 21.29 -55.53
C SER A 513 -21.33 22.49 -54.59
N GLN A 514 -20.09 22.98 -54.68
CA GLN A 514 -19.48 24.17 -54.04
C GLN A 514 -19.87 25.49 -54.77
N PRO A 515 -19.31 26.69 -54.48
CA PRO A 515 -18.83 27.33 -53.21
C PRO A 515 -19.37 28.78 -53.05
N HIS A 516 -19.20 29.44 -51.89
CA HIS A 516 -19.04 30.91 -51.85
C HIS A 516 -18.23 31.39 -50.64
N GLN A 517 -17.25 32.25 -50.94
CA GLN A 517 -16.39 33.02 -50.05
C GLN A 517 -17.17 34.10 -49.29
N CYS A 518 -16.71 34.47 -48.09
CA CYS A 518 -16.76 35.84 -47.60
C CYS A 518 -15.49 36.15 -46.80
N VAL A 519 -14.92 37.32 -47.15
CA VAL A 519 -13.65 37.91 -46.74
C VAL A 519 -13.92 39.02 -45.71
N GLY A 520 -12.96 39.25 -44.81
CA GLY A 520 -12.86 40.43 -43.95
C GLY A 520 -12.21 40.03 -42.62
N GLY A 521 -10.93 40.28 -42.33
CA GLY A 521 -10.08 41.39 -42.72
C GLY A 521 -10.14 42.45 -41.62
N ASN A 522 -9.24 42.36 -40.64
CA ASN A 522 -8.79 43.52 -39.86
C ASN A 522 -7.32 43.35 -39.49
N THR A 523 -6.55 44.29 -40.01
CA THR A 523 -5.10 44.44 -39.96
C THR A 523 -4.73 45.25 -38.73
N VAL A 524 -3.68 44.88 -37.99
CA VAL A 524 -2.85 45.85 -37.25
C VAL A 524 -1.39 45.57 -37.53
N HIS A 525 -0.71 46.64 -37.92
CA HIS A 525 0.62 46.74 -38.49
C HIS A 525 1.75 46.27 -37.54
N LEU A 526 2.66 45.46 -38.11
CA LEU A 526 4.06 45.40 -37.71
C LEU A 526 4.80 46.63 -38.26
N ALA A 527 5.60 47.27 -37.41
CA ALA A 527 6.72 48.11 -37.82
C ALA A 527 8.03 47.43 -37.38
N THR A 528 8.93 47.37 -38.35
CA THR A 528 10.18 46.62 -38.48
C THR A 528 11.37 47.25 -37.76
N TRP A 529 12.33 46.44 -37.28
CA TRP A 529 13.72 46.61 -37.72
C TRP A 529 14.59 45.36 -37.56
N SER A 530 15.34 45.14 -38.64
CA SER A 530 16.37 44.18 -39.03
C SER A 530 17.49 43.84 -38.04
N GLY A 531 18.01 42.60 -38.18
CA GLY A 531 19.40 42.21 -37.86
C GLY A 531 19.54 40.79 -37.30
N CYS A 532 19.46 39.73 -38.13
CA CYS A 532 20.57 38.78 -38.47
C CYS A 532 21.42 38.36 -37.24
N THR A 533 21.46 37.11 -36.76
CA THR A 533 21.82 35.86 -37.48
C THR A 533 21.54 34.59 -36.64
N ALA A 534 20.86 33.61 -37.26
CA ALA A 534 21.11 32.14 -37.29
C ALA A 534 21.03 31.23 -36.02
N PRO A 535 20.72 29.93 -36.20
CA PRO A 535 19.76 29.14 -35.39
C PRO A 535 20.46 27.98 -34.62
N GLY A 536 19.84 27.16 -33.78
CA GLY A 536 18.45 26.93 -33.39
C GLY A 536 18.39 25.57 -32.68
N SER A 537 17.76 25.54 -31.50
CA SER A 537 17.31 24.33 -30.82
C SER A 537 15.83 24.54 -30.48
N PRO A 538 14.88 23.69 -30.90
CA PRO A 538 13.48 23.90 -30.55
C PRO A 538 13.27 23.54 -29.07
N GLN A 539 12.93 24.56 -28.29
CA GLN A 539 12.18 24.43 -27.05
C GLN A 539 10.76 23.98 -27.40
N GLU A 540 10.28 22.89 -26.80
CA GLU A 540 8.84 22.62 -26.74
C GLU A 540 8.21 23.45 -25.63
N SER A 541 7.17 24.19 -26.03
CA SER A 541 6.45 25.21 -25.29
C SER A 541 5.44 24.62 -24.30
N LEU A 542 5.38 25.26 -23.13
CA LEU A 542 4.22 25.28 -22.23
C LEU A 542 2.92 25.57 -22.99
N VAL A 543 1.90 24.75 -22.74
CA VAL A 543 0.50 25.21 -22.69
C VAL A 543 -0.07 24.75 -21.36
N ALA A 544 -0.13 25.68 -20.41
CA ALA A 544 -0.89 25.55 -19.19
C ALA A 544 -2.16 26.40 -19.33
N SER A 545 -3.33 25.78 -19.26
CA SER A 545 -4.51 26.43 -18.68
C SER A 545 -5.61 25.40 -18.35
N THR A 546 -6.03 25.46 -17.08
CA THR A 546 -7.37 25.16 -16.54
C THR A 546 -7.86 23.72 -16.56
N LEU A 547 -7.54 22.98 -15.50
CA LEU A 547 -8.47 22.11 -14.76
C LEU A 547 -7.97 22.05 -13.30
N ASP A 548 -8.20 23.13 -12.56
CA ASP A 548 -8.04 23.17 -11.10
C ASP A 548 -9.36 22.79 -10.43
N ASN A 549 -9.25 22.09 -9.29
CA ASN A 549 -10.28 21.70 -8.32
C ASN A 549 -10.97 20.34 -8.51
N CYS A 550 -10.24 19.24 -8.28
CA CYS A 550 -10.68 18.15 -7.38
C CYS A 550 -9.56 17.10 -7.24
N ALA A 551 -8.63 17.29 -6.31
CA ALA A 551 -7.68 16.25 -5.93
C ALA A 551 -7.42 16.30 -4.42
N THR A 552 -8.47 15.99 -3.65
CA THR A 552 -8.33 15.66 -2.24
C THR A 552 -7.65 14.30 -2.11
N ARG A 553 -6.43 14.30 -1.56
CA ARG A 553 -5.80 13.21 -0.79
C ARG A 553 -6.18 11.78 -1.19
N GLU A 554 -5.55 11.26 -2.22
CA GLU A 554 -5.36 9.81 -2.35
C GLU A 554 -3.86 9.52 -2.25
N ALA A 555 -3.46 9.03 -1.07
CA ALA A 555 -2.17 8.39 -0.89
C ALA A 555 -2.22 7.04 -1.63
N HIS A 556 -1.90 7.06 -2.92
CA HIS A 556 -1.71 5.84 -3.69
C HIS A 556 -0.56 5.05 -3.07
N THR A 557 -0.92 3.94 -2.45
CA THR A 557 0.01 2.89 -2.05
C THR A 557 0.29 2.06 -3.29
N GLU A 558 1.10 2.59 -4.20
CA GLU A 558 1.70 1.77 -5.26
C GLU A 558 2.83 0.97 -4.63
N ALA A 559 2.57 -0.32 -4.39
CA ALA A 559 3.61 -1.28 -4.04
C ALA A 559 4.50 -1.48 -5.26
N ILE A 560 5.60 -0.74 -5.33
CA ILE A 560 6.61 -0.92 -6.38
C ILE A 560 7.33 -2.25 -6.11
N LEU A 561 6.98 -3.30 -6.87
CA LEU A 561 7.81 -4.50 -7.01
C LEU A 561 9.08 -4.11 -7.77
N ILE A 562 10.08 -3.62 -7.03
CA ILE A 562 11.47 -3.63 -7.50
C ILE A 562 11.95 -5.07 -7.30
N CYS A 563 12.54 -5.68 -8.35
CA CYS A 563 13.07 -7.05 -8.41
C CYS A 563 13.06 -7.76 -7.04
N PRO A 564 12.23 -8.81 -6.83
CA PRO A 564 12.09 -9.50 -5.55
C PRO A 564 13.43 -9.90 -4.92
N PHE A 565 14.47 -10.09 -5.74
CA PHE A 565 15.83 -10.36 -5.29
C PHE A 565 16.44 -9.25 -4.41
N LEU A 566 16.08 -7.99 -4.60
CA LEU A 566 16.67 -6.84 -3.88
C LEU A 566 15.92 -6.49 -2.59
N LEU A 567 14.64 -6.85 -2.47
CA LEU A 567 13.77 -6.37 -1.39
C LEU A 567 13.07 -7.45 -0.58
N THR A 568 13.12 -8.74 -0.95
CA THR A 568 12.41 -9.78 -0.21
C THR A 568 13.29 -10.37 0.91
N PRO A 569 12.99 -10.18 2.20
CA PRO A 569 13.73 -10.84 3.27
C PRO A 569 13.49 -12.35 3.22
N GLY A 570 14.54 -13.15 3.48
CA GLY A 570 14.36 -14.52 3.98
C GLY A 570 14.28 -15.70 2.99
N LEU A 571 14.47 -15.55 1.67
CA LEU A 571 14.25 -16.69 0.76
C LEU A 571 15.23 -17.88 0.90
N LYS A 572 16.49 -17.68 1.35
CA LYS A 572 17.54 -18.72 1.57
C LYS A 572 17.62 -19.81 0.47
N LYS A 573 17.36 -19.43 -0.79
CA LYS A 573 17.21 -20.36 -1.91
C LYS A 573 17.87 -19.80 -3.17
N TRP A 574 18.07 -20.68 -4.15
CA TRP A 574 18.45 -20.29 -5.50
C TRP A 574 17.23 -19.70 -6.21
N VAL A 575 17.40 -18.52 -6.81
CA VAL A 575 16.37 -17.79 -7.54
C VAL A 575 16.90 -17.52 -8.94
N GLU A 576 16.05 -17.71 -9.95
CA GLU A 576 16.35 -17.33 -11.33
C GLU A 576 16.48 -15.80 -11.40
N VAL A 577 17.55 -15.32 -12.00
CA VAL A 577 17.79 -13.88 -12.19
C VAL A 577 17.68 -13.46 -13.66
N GLY A 578 17.70 -14.42 -14.58
CA GLY A 578 17.32 -14.20 -15.97
C GLY A 578 17.85 -15.24 -16.93
N ASN A 579 17.67 -14.97 -18.22
CA ASN A 579 17.95 -15.90 -19.31
C ASN A 579 19.11 -15.43 -20.16
N SER A 580 19.83 -16.37 -20.77
CA SER A 580 21.01 -16.08 -21.58
C SER A 580 21.28 -17.20 -22.59
N GLY A 581 22.08 -16.91 -23.61
CA GLY A 581 22.47 -17.90 -24.59
C GLY A 581 23.29 -17.33 -25.74
N MET A 582 23.62 -18.20 -26.69
CA MET A 582 24.34 -17.84 -27.93
C MET A 582 23.37 -17.82 -29.09
N PHE A 583 23.26 -16.73 -29.86
CA PHE A 583 22.33 -16.67 -30.98
C PHE A 583 22.66 -17.70 -32.05
N ARG A 584 21.60 -18.29 -32.58
CA ARG A 584 21.66 -19.35 -33.58
C ARG A 584 22.22 -18.87 -34.92
N PRO A 585 23.00 -19.69 -35.65
CA PRO A 585 23.43 -19.37 -37.01
C PRO A 585 22.27 -19.06 -37.96
N GLU A 586 21.12 -19.72 -37.79
CA GLU A 586 19.91 -19.48 -38.57
C GLU A 586 19.29 -18.09 -38.38
N MET A 587 19.61 -17.43 -37.27
CA MET A 587 19.26 -16.03 -37.04
C MET A 587 20.31 -15.09 -37.65
N LEU A 588 21.60 -15.37 -37.43
CA LEU A 588 22.70 -14.45 -37.72
C LEU A 588 23.10 -14.43 -39.20
N LEU A 589 23.21 -15.59 -39.85
CA LEU A 589 23.72 -15.69 -41.22
C LEU A 589 22.77 -15.09 -42.27
N PRO A 590 21.43 -15.19 -42.15
CA PRO A 590 20.52 -14.44 -43.02
C PRO A 590 20.70 -12.92 -42.93
N MET A 591 21.18 -12.37 -41.80
CA MET A 591 21.45 -10.94 -41.69
C MET A 591 22.65 -10.51 -42.56
N GLY A 592 23.55 -11.44 -42.89
CA GLY A 592 24.79 -11.18 -43.64
C GLY A 592 26.04 -11.09 -42.78
N LEU A 593 25.98 -11.53 -41.51
CA LEU A 593 27.17 -11.57 -40.66
C LEU A 593 28.20 -12.59 -41.20
N PRO A 594 29.52 -12.31 -41.11
CA PRO A 594 30.55 -13.23 -41.59
C PRO A 594 30.52 -14.60 -40.90
N GLU A 595 30.87 -15.65 -41.65
CA GLU A 595 31.06 -16.99 -41.10
C GLU A 595 32.16 -16.96 -40.02
N GLY A 596 31.81 -17.39 -38.80
CA GLY A 596 32.70 -17.34 -37.63
C GLY A 596 32.37 -16.23 -36.62
N VAL A 597 31.54 -15.25 -36.99
CA VAL A 597 30.94 -14.33 -36.02
C VAL A 597 29.90 -15.08 -35.20
N THR A 598 30.03 -14.94 -33.90
CA THR A 598 29.16 -15.53 -32.88
C THR A 598 28.62 -14.41 -32.00
N VAL A 599 27.39 -14.55 -31.54
CA VAL A 599 26.75 -13.54 -30.71
C VAL A 599 26.25 -14.18 -29.42
N ILE A 600 26.62 -13.60 -28.29
CA ILE A 600 26.18 -14.01 -26.96
C ILE A 600 25.27 -12.92 -26.40
N ALA A 601 24.17 -13.31 -25.76
CA ALA A 601 23.18 -12.39 -25.24
C ALA A 601 22.61 -12.85 -23.89
N TRP A 602 22.15 -11.91 -23.09
CA TRP A 602 21.42 -12.18 -21.85
C TRP A 602 20.41 -11.08 -21.55
N GLY A 603 19.33 -11.46 -20.90
CA GLY A 603 18.23 -10.59 -20.53
C GLY A 603 17.79 -10.77 -19.09
N LEU A 604 17.44 -9.65 -18.44
CA LEU A 604 16.95 -9.59 -17.06
C LEU A 604 15.69 -8.73 -17.02
N SER A 605 14.75 -9.05 -16.15
CA SER A 605 13.60 -8.18 -15.83
C SER A 605 13.90 -7.36 -14.59
N LEU A 606 13.54 -6.07 -14.57
CA LEU A 606 13.74 -5.22 -13.38
C LEU A 606 12.63 -5.38 -12.34
N GLU A 607 11.41 -5.70 -12.78
CA GLU A 607 10.21 -5.76 -11.93
C GLU A 607 9.69 -7.19 -11.70
N ARG A 608 10.23 -8.20 -12.41
CA ARG A 608 9.86 -9.61 -12.24
C ARG A 608 10.85 -10.37 -11.36
#